data_AF-M0HE03-F1
#
_entry.id   AF-M0HE03-F1
#
_cell.length_a   1.000
_cell.length_b   1.000
_cell.length_c   1.000
_cell.angle_alpha   90.00
_cell.angle_beta   90.00
_cell.angle_gamma   90.00
#
_symmetry.space_group_name_H-M   'P 1'
#
loop_
_entity.id
_entity.type
_entity.pdbx_description
1 polymer ?
#
loop_
_entity_poly.entity_id
_entity_poly.type
_entity_poly.pdbx_seq_one_letter_code
_entity_poly.pdbx_strand_id
1 'polypeptide(L)'
;MYVGRFVVVGPGIGAYRVSSRSFPNRQVVDRDGALTVGPTPDAPETDNPYIAYNCVREGGDYVVVGNGSQVDPIAEKLDLGYPPRDALAEILLALDYEKDDYDTPRIAGVVGDDEAFIGIVRKDALVVEAVSEPTLVATYEEDDPRAFDLDAETAADAARELYDHEFEHAVCAAAATVDDSVETAFYNGE
;
A
#
# COMPACT_ATOMS: atom_id res chain seq x y z
N MET A 1 18.95 4.47 -2.09
CA MET A 1 18.66 3.07 -1.68
C MET A 1 17.38 2.61 -2.36
N TYR A 2 17.31 1.37 -2.84
CA TYR A 2 16.09 0.81 -3.45
C TYR A 2 15.38 -0.14 -2.48
N VAL A 3 14.16 0.20 -2.09
CA VAL A 3 13.32 -0.59 -1.16
C VAL A 3 12.15 -1.29 -1.86
N GLY A 4 12.00 -1.08 -3.17
CA GLY A 4 10.85 -1.54 -3.94
C GLY A 4 9.59 -0.76 -3.58
N ARG A 5 8.49 -1.48 -3.33
CA ARG A 5 7.20 -0.90 -2.98
C ARG A 5 7.15 -0.72 -1.47
N PHE A 6 6.56 0.37 -0.99
CA PHE A 6 6.42 0.61 0.44
C PHE A 6 5.09 1.27 0.76
N VAL A 7 4.59 0.99 1.96
CA VAL A 7 3.44 1.66 2.57
C VAL A 7 3.91 2.46 3.75
N VAL A 8 3.23 3.56 4.04
CA VAL A 8 3.32 4.33 5.29
C VAL A 8 1.91 4.44 5.83
N VAL A 9 1.68 4.08 7.08
CA VAL A 9 0.36 4.22 7.73
C VAL A 9 0.48 4.77 9.14
N GLY A 10 -0.46 5.62 9.51
CA GLY A 10 -0.72 6.10 10.86
C GLY A 10 -2.22 6.36 11.02
N PRO A 11 -2.70 6.64 12.25
CA PRO A 11 -4.09 7.05 12.44
C PRO A 11 -4.46 8.21 11.50
N GLY A 12 -5.58 8.08 10.80
CA GLY A 12 -6.12 9.06 9.86
C GLY A 12 -5.41 9.15 8.51
N ILE A 13 -4.27 8.50 8.28
CA ILE A 13 -3.52 8.64 7.03
C ILE A 13 -2.78 7.38 6.58
N GLY A 14 -2.90 7.05 5.29
CA GLY A 14 -2.22 5.93 4.65
C GLY A 14 -1.71 6.30 3.27
N ALA A 15 -0.49 5.89 2.96
CA ALA A 15 0.15 6.17 1.70
C ALA A 15 0.92 4.96 1.18
N TYR A 16 1.02 4.87 -0.14
CA TYR A 16 1.65 3.77 -0.85
C TYR A 16 2.42 4.31 -2.04
N ARG A 17 3.65 3.79 -2.24
CA ARG A 17 4.46 4.10 -3.41
C ARG A 17 4.92 2.85 -4.14
N VAL A 18 4.79 2.92 -5.46
CA VAL A 18 5.44 1.99 -6.38
C VAL A 18 6.84 2.51 -6.69
N SER A 19 7.85 1.71 -6.38
CA SER A 19 9.18 1.86 -6.98
C SER A 19 9.55 0.61 -7.77
N SER A 20 10.14 0.78 -8.96
CA SER A 20 10.42 -0.36 -9.84
C SER A 20 11.55 -0.13 -10.82
N ARG A 21 12.39 -1.15 -10.95
CA ARG A 21 13.43 -1.22 -12.00
C ARG A 21 12.90 -1.86 -13.28
N SER A 22 12.18 -2.97 -13.14
CA SER A 22 11.77 -3.82 -14.27
C SER A 22 10.46 -3.40 -14.92
N PHE A 23 9.57 -2.73 -14.19
CA PHE A 23 8.25 -2.33 -14.66
C PHE A 23 7.95 -0.86 -14.32
N PRO A 24 8.69 0.10 -14.93
CA PRO A 24 8.50 1.53 -14.69
C PRO A 24 7.28 2.11 -15.40
N ASN A 25 6.77 1.46 -16.46
CA ASN A 25 5.63 1.94 -17.24
C ASN A 25 4.30 1.59 -16.53
N ARG A 26 4.11 2.15 -15.34
CA ARG A 26 2.89 2.01 -14.53
C ARG A 26 2.46 3.36 -13.98
N GLN A 27 1.18 3.44 -13.66
CA GLN A 27 0.54 4.61 -13.10
C GLN A 27 -0.57 4.18 -12.14
N VAL A 28 -0.99 5.08 -11.27
CA VAL A 28 -2.24 4.98 -10.53
C VAL A 28 -3.36 5.64 -11.32
N VAL A 29 -4.51 4.98 -11.39
CA VAL A 29 -5.76 5.55 -11.90
C VAL A 29 -6.87 5.33 -10.88
N ASP A 30 -7.80 6.28 -10.81
CA ASP A 30 -9.06 6.08 -10.08
C ASP A 30 -10.01 5.23 -10.94
N ARG A 31 -10.50 4.14 -10.35
CA ARG A 31 -11.43 3.22 -10.97
C ARG A 31 -12.42 2.69 -9.94
N ASP A 32 -13.70 2.96 -10.18
CA ASP A 32 -14.81 2.38 -9.43
C ASP A 32 -14.71 2.59 -7.90
N GLY A 33 -14.16 3.74 -7.46
CA GLY A 33 -13.99 4.06 -6.03
C GLY A 33 -12.77 3.42 -5.38
N ALA A 34 -11.81 2.93 -6.18
CA ALA A 34 -10.53 2.43 -5.73
C ALA A 34 -9.40 3.06 -6.57
N LEU A 35 -8.22 3.20 -5.97
CA LEU A 35 -7.02 3.57 -6.72
C LEU A 35 -6.32 2.31 -7.19
N THR A 36 -6.15 2.18 -8.50
CA THR A 36 -5.59 1.00 -9.16
C THR A 36 -4.22 1.32 -9.74
N VAL A 37 -3.20 0.54 -9.37
CA VAL A 37 -1.94 0.48 -10.11
C VAL A 37 -2.17 -0.33 -11.37
N GLY A 38 -1.80 0.22 -12.52
CA GLY A 38 -1.90 -0.45 -13.81
C GLY A 38 -0.86 0.02 -14.81
N PRO A 39 -0.74 -0.65 -15.97
CA PRO A 39 0.16 -0.25 -17.04
C PRO A 39 -0.20 1.13 -17.61
N THR A 40 0.83 1.89 -18.02
CA THR A 40 0.62 3.06 -18.90
C THR A 40 0.30 2.61 -20.34
N PRO A 41 -0.22 3.49 -21.21
CA PRO A 41 -0.48 3.14 -22.61
C PRO A 41 0.75 2.62 -23.38
N ASP A 42 1.96 3.03 -22.96
CA ASP A 42 3.24 2.64 -23.56
C ASP A 42 3.90 1.43 -22.86
N ALA A 43 3.21 0.78 -21.91
CA ALA A 43 3.73 -0.39 -21.24
C ALA A 43 3.80 -1.60 -22.21
N PRO A 44 4.92 -2.35 -22.23
CA PRO A 44 4.97 -3.60 -22.97
C PRO A 44 4.00 -4.63 -22.38
N GLU A 45 3.47 -5.51 -23.22
CA GLU A 45 2.70 -6.67 -22.75
C GLU A 45 3.55 -7.55 -21.83
N THR A 46 2.93 -8.07 -20.78
CA THR A 46 3.60 -8.90 -19.77
C THR A 46 2.59 -9.83 -19.11
N ASP A 47 3.04 -11.05 -18.84
CA ASP A 47 2.26 -12.08 -18.13
C ASP A 47 2.46 -12.02 -16.61
N ASN A 48 3.20 -11.03 -16.09
CA ASN A 48 3.46 -10.91 -14.66
C ASN A 48 2.16 -10.55 -13.91
N PRO A 49 1.63 -11.41 -13.03
CA PRO A 49 0.35 -11.17 -12.35
C PRO A 49 0.44 -10.12 -11.23
N TYR A 50 1.63 -9.66 -10.85
CA TYR A 50 1.88 -8.80 -9.70
C TYR A 50 2.08 -7.32 -10.06
N ILE A 51 1.69 -6.90 -11.27
CA ILE A 51 1.91 -5.52 -11.74
C ILE A 51 0.66 -4.65 -11.82
N ALA A 52 -0.53 -5.24 -11.69
CA ALA A 52 -1.82 -4.55 -11.73
C ALA A 52 -2.72 -5.01 -10.58
N TYR A 53 -3.21 -4.07 -9.78
CA TYR A 53 -3.99 -4.32 -8.56
C TYR A 53 -4.55 -3.00 -8.00
N ASN A 54 -5.60 -3.09 -7.19
CA ASN A 54 -6.01 -1.97 -6.34
C ASN A 54 -4.96 -1.76 -5.26
N CYS A 55 -4.42 -0.54 -5.16
CA CYS A 55 -3.45 -0.17 -4.14
C CYS A 55 -4.06 0.65 -3.00
N VAL A 56 -5.24 1.24 -3.22
CA VAL A 56 -6.06 1.91 -2.19
C VAL A 56 -7.51 1.50 -2.39
N ARG A 57 -8.18 1.03 -1.34
CA ARG A 57 -9.61 0.68 -1.38
C ARG A 57 -10.26 0.92 0.00
N GLU A 58 -11.43 1.54 0.01
CA GLU A 58 -12.29 1.63 1.20
C GLU A 58 -12.84 0.27 1.62
N GLY A 59 -12.99 0.05 2.93
CA GLY A 59 -13.63 -1.13 3.51
C GLY A 59 -14.17 -0.86 4.91
N GLY A 60 -15.49 -0.91 5.09
CA GLY A 60 -16.15 -0.48 6.33
C GLY A 60 -15.83 0.99 6.67
N ASP A 61 -15.39 1.24 7.91
CA ASP A 61 -14.96 2.57 8.40
C ASP A 61 -13.46 2.84 8.16
N TYR A 62 -12.82 2.07 7.26
CA TYR A 62 -11.37 2.07 7.06
C TYR A 62 -10.99 2.18 5.58
N VAL A 63 -9.73 2.48 5.34
CA VAL A 63 -9.07 2.37 4.04
C VAL A 63 -7.93 1.37 4.12
N VAL A 64 -7.78 0.55 3.08
CA VAL A 64 -6.67 -0.38 2.91
C VAL A 64 -5.72 0.15 1.86
N VAL A 65 -4.42 0.19 2.19
CA VAL A 65 -3.34 0.48 1.24
C VAL A 65 -2.40 -0.71 1.11
N GLY A 66 -1.86 -1.00 -0.08
CA GLY A 66 -0.98 -2.16 -0.23
C GLY A 66 -0.36 -2.38 -1.61
N ASN A 67 0.57 -3.34 -1.67
CA ASN A 67 1.39 -3.59 -2.87
C ASN A 67 0.86 -4.66 -3.84
N GLY A 68 -0.38 -5.11 -3.69
CA GLY A 68 -0.89 -6.23 -4.47
C GLY A 68 -2.37 -6.52 -4.24
N SER A 69 -2.82 -7.60 -4.87
CA SER A 69 -4.22 -8.06 -4.86
C SER A 69 -4.78 -8.41 -3.49
N GLN A 70 -3.98 -8.39 -2.42
CA GLN A 70 -4.46 -8.55 -1.05
C GLN A 70 -5.34 -7.39 -0.57
N VAL A 71 -5.21 -6.20 -1.16
CA VAL A 71 -5.97 -5.00 -0.77
C VAL A 71 -7.48 -5.27 -0.82
N ASP A 72 -7.95 -5.89 -1.91
CA ASP A 72 -9.38 -6.17 -2.12
C ASP A 72 -9.97 -7.09 -1.03
N PRO A 73 -9.45 -8.32 -0.79
CA PRO A 73 -10.00 -9.19 0.23
C PRO A 73 -9.79 -8.69 1.67
N ILE A 74 -8.77 -7.86 1.96
CA ILE A 74 -8.68 -7.20 3.27
C ILE A 74 -9.86 -6.24 3.43
N ALA A 75 -10.08 -5.36 2.44
CA ALA A 75 -11.19 -4.40 2.48
C ALA A 75 -12.56 -5.11 2.52
N GLU A 76 -12.74 -6.22 1.80
CA GLU A 76 -13.96 -7.05 1.89
C GLU A 76 -14.19 -7.63 3.30
N LYS A 77 -13.12 -7.99 4.02
CA LYS A 77 -13.26 -8.44 5.42
C LYS A 77 -13.69 -7.31 6.34
N LEU A 78 -13.17 -6.10 6.10
CA LEU A 78 -13.57 -4.91 6.84
C LEU A 78 -15.04 -4.53 6.54
N ASP A 79 -15.48 -4.64 5.29
CA ASP A 79 -16.89 -4.50 4.89
C ASP A 79 -17.82 -5.47 5.65
N LEU A 80 -17.30 -6.64 6.04
CA LEU A 80 -18.01 -7.65 6.84
C LEU A 80 -17.88 -7.43 8.36
N GLY A 81 -17.20 -6.37 8.80
CA GLY A 81 -17.03 -6.01 10.21
C GLY A 81 -15.93 -6.80 10.95
N TYR A 82 -14.94 -7.33 10.24
CA TYR A 82 -13.78 -7.95 10.88
C TYR A 82 -12.90 -6.89 11.56
N PRO A 83 -12.27 -7.23 12.70
CA PRO A 83 -11.24 -6.36 13.28
C PRO A 83 -10.08 -6.13 12.30
N PRO A 84 -9.54 -4.90 12.15
CA PRO A 84 -8.47 -4.59 11.20
C PRO A 84 -7.26 -5.51 11.26
N ARG A 85 -6.76 -5.78 12.48
CA ARG A 85 -5.66 -6.71 12.74
C ARG A 85 -5.94 -8.10 12.16
N ASP A 86 -7.15 -8.60 12.36
CA ASP A 86 -7.51 -9.96 11.97
C ASP A 86 -7.74 -10.06 10.46
N ALA A 87 -8.32 -9.03 9.83
CA ALA A 87 -8.42 -8.92 8.37
C ALA A 87 -7.03 -8.94 7.71
N LEU A 88 -6.07 -8.16 8.23
CA LEU A 88 -4.68 -8.18 7.76
C LEU A 88 -4.05 -9.57 7.95
N ALA A 89 -4.09 -10.11 9.16
CA ALA A 89 -3.44 -11.37 9.49
C ALA A 89 -4.01 -12.54 8.67
N GLU A 90 -5.33 -12.64 8.54
CA GLU A 90 -5.98 -13.71 7.79
C GLU A 90 -5.59 -13.68 6.31
N ILE A 91 -5.67 -12.52 5.67
CA ILE A 91 -5.44 -12.41 4.23
C ILE A 91 -3.96 -12.51 3.88
N LEU A 92 -3.08 -11.86 4.66
CA LEU A 92 -1.64 -11.97 4.43
C LEU A 92 -1.17 -13.42 4.63
N LEU A 93 -1.67 -14.13 5.64
CA LEU A 93 -1.36 -15.55 5.83
C LEU A 93 -1.90 -16.42 4.67
N ALA A 94 -3.12 -16.14 4.20
CA ALA A 94 -3.78 -16.94 3.17
C ALA A 94 -3.13 -16.77 1.78
N LEU A 95 -2.75 -15.54 1.42
CA LEU A 95 -2.17 -15.24 0.12
C LEU A 95 -0.65 -15.43 0.07
N ASP A 96 0.00 -15.34 1.23
CA ASP A 96 1.44 -15.53 1.40
C ASP A 96 2.27 -14.53 0.53
N TYR A 97 3.59 -14.60 0.59
CA TYR A 97 4.46 -13.80 -0.28
C TYR A 97 4.28 -14.15 -1.78
N GLU A 98 4.60 -13.22 -2.68
CA GLU A 98 4.51 -13.39 -4.14
C GLU A 98 5.49 -14.45 -4.65
N LYS A 99 5.04 -15.36 -5.53
CA LYS A 99 5.88 -16.46 -6.05
C LYS A 99 6.65 -16.03 -7.29
N ASP A 100 7.39 -14.93 -7.17
CA ASP A 100 8.32 -14.42 -8.17
C ASP A 100 9.77 -14.87 -7.88
N ASP A 101 10.73 -14.44 -8.72
CA ASP A 101 12.14 -14.79 -8.57
C ASP A 101 12.79 -14.22 -7.28
N TYR A 102 12.12 -13.31 -6.58
CA TYR A 102 12.64 -12.60 -5.40
C TYR A 102 11.91 -12.95 -4.11
N ASP A 103 10.94 -13.88 -4.17
CA ASP A 103 10.04 -14.19 -3.05
C ASP A 103 9.41 -12.90 -2.47
N THR A 104 8.98 -11.97 -3.34
CA THR A 104 8.60 -10.61 -2.92
C THR A 104 7.52 -10.61 -1.82
N PRO A 105 7.74 -9.92 -0.68
CA PRO A 105 6.73 -9.81 0.38
C PRO A 105 5.44 -9.12 -0.06
N ARG A 106 4.32 -9.50 0.55
CA ARG A 106 3.10 -8.68 0.51
C ARG A 106 3.07 -7.77 1.71
N ILE A 107 2.86 -6.48 1.46
CA ILE A 107 2.70 -5.45 2.47
C ILE A 107 1.31 -4.82 2.33
N ALA A 108 0.71 -4.49 3.45
CA ALA A 108 -0.55 -3.78 3.51
C ALA A 108 -0.66 -2.97 4.80
N GLY A 109 -1.47 -1.93 4.78
CA GLY A 109 -1.89 -1.22 5.98
C GLY A 109 -3.39 -0.96 5.94
N VAL A 110 -3.99 -0.88 7.12
CA VAL A 110 -5.40 -0.50 7.33
C VAL A 110 -5.41 0.77 8.16
N VAL A 111 -6.15 1.77 7.71
CA VAL A 111 -6.21 3.11 8.29
C VAL A 111 -7.66 3.44 8.62
N GLY A 112 -7.93 3.79 9.87
CA GLY A 112 -9.15 4.45 10.31
C GLY A 112 -8.83 5.82 10.88
N ASP A 113 -9.85 6.56 11.33
CA ASP A 113 -9.72 7.91 11.89
C ASP A 113 -8.70 7.96 13.07
N ASP A 114 -8.92 7.13 14.09
CA ASP A 114 -8.11 7.12 15.33
C ASP A 114 -7.20 5.90 15.49
N GLU A 115 -7.14 4.98 14.51
CA GLU A 115 -6.35 3.76 14.59
C GLU A 115 -5.74 3.36 13.26
N ALA A 116 -4.58 2.69 13.30
CA ALA A 116 -3.95 2.13 12.11
C ALA A 116 -3.20 0.84 12.42
N PHE A 117 -3.11 -0.02 11.41
CA PHE A 117 -2.41 -1.29 11.47
C PHE A 117 -1.56 -1.48 10.22
N ILE A 118 -0.37 -2.05 10.41
CA ILE A 118 0.57 -2.34 9.33
C ILE A 118 0.88 -3.83 9.33
N GLY A 119 1.06 -4.41 8.15
CA GLY A 119 1.32 -5.84 8.01
C GLY A 119 2.25 -6.16 6.85
N ILE A 120 3.07 -7.19 7.06
CA ILE A 120 3.94 -7.78 6.06
C ILE A 120 3.95 -9.30 6.21
N VAL A 121 3.84 -10.01 5.07
CA VAL A 121 4.15 -11.44 4.98
C VAL A 121 5.36 -11.65 4.08
N ARG A 122 6.39 -12.21 4.68
CA ARG A 122 7.63 -12.67 4.04
C ARG A 122 7.61 -14.19 3.98
N LYS A 123 8.56 -14.76 3.24
CA LYS A 123 8.76 -16.21 3.16
C LYS A 123 8.97 -16.91 4.50
N ASP A 124 9.50 -16.20 5.48
CA ASP A 124 9.90 -16.72 6.79
C ASP A 124 9.09 -16.15 7.96
N ALA A 125 8.23 -15.15 7.74
CA ALA A 125 7.53 -14.45 8.81
C ALA A 125 6.22 -13.80 8.34
N LEU A 126 5.28 -13.69 9.28
CA LEU A 126 4.11 -12.82 9.19
C LEU A 126 4.16 -11.87 10.38
N VAL A 127 4.12 -10.57 10.11
CA VAL A 127 4.12 -9.50 11.12
C VAL A 127 2.88 -8.63 10.89
N VAL A 128 2.12 -8.36 11.95
CA VAL A 128 0.98 -7.45 11.95
C VAL A 128 0.99 -6.67 13.26
N GLU A 129 1.02 -5.35 13.18
CA GLU A 129 1.16 -4.46 14.34
C GLU A 129 0.15 -3.33 14.27
N ALA A 130 -0.36 -2.93 15.45
CA ALA A 130 -1.06 -1.66 15.60
C ALA A 130 -0.02 -0.55 15.73
N VAL A 131 -0.25 0.59 15.08
CA VAL A 131 0.69 1.72 15.07
C VAL A 131 -0.01 3.00 15.54
N SER A 132 0.72 3.85 16.25
CA SER A 132 0.21 5.11 16.79
C SER A 132 0.83 6.35 16.14
N GLU A 133 1.77 6.15 15.23
CA GLU A 133 2.49 7.19 14.50
C GLU A 133 2.80 6.68 13.08
N PRO A 134 3.05 7.56 12.09
CA PRO A 134 3.37 7.15 10.74
C PRO A 134 4.50 6.12 10.72
N THR A 135 4.19 4.93 10.22
CA THR A 135 5.07 3.76 10.25
C THR A 135 5.21 3.22 8.83
N LEU A 136 6.45 3.00 8.40
CA LEU A 136 6.79 2.46 7.09
C LEU A 136 7.07 0.96 7.17
N VAL A 137 6.64 0.23 6.13
CA VAL A 137 7.22 -1.07 5.77
C VAL A 137 7.35 -1.17 4.25
N ALA A 138 8.43 -1.78 3.78
CA ALA A 138 8.74 -1.97 2.37
C ALA A 138 8.92 -3.43 1.99
N THR A 139 8.91 -3.70 0.68
CA THR A 139 9.15 -5.05 0.14
C THR A 139 10.60 -5.50 0.27
N TYR A 140 11.57 -4.57 0.25
CA TYR A 140 13.00 -4.88 0.29
C TYR A 140 13.72 -3.91 1.22
N GLU A 141 14.80 -4.38 1.86
CA GLU A 141 15.69 -3.66 2.80
C GLU A 141 15.01 -3.16 4.10
N GLU A 142 13.87 -2.48 3.99
CA GLU A 142 13.08 -1.92 5.10
C GLU A 142 11.85 -2.83 5.37
N ASP A 143 12.09 -4.12 5.59
CA ASP A 143 11.08 -5.18 5.65
C ASP A 143 10.58 -5.51 7.08
N ASP A 144 10.80 -4.57 8.01
CA ASP A 144 10.32 -4.58 9.39
C ASP A 144 9.67 -3.21 9.68
N PRO A 145 8.47 -3.16 10.28
CA PRO A 145 7.81 -1.89 10.57
C PRO A 145 8.68 -0.93 11.37
N ARG A 146 8.83 0.30 10.90
CA ARG A 146 9.57 1.34 11.62
C ARG A 146 8.94 2.71 11.48
N ALA A 147 9.18 3.57 12.48
CA ALA A 147 8.76 4.97 12.41
C ALA A 147 9.26 5.65 11.12
N PHE A 148 8.40 6.50 10.59
CA PHE A 148 8.64 7.29 9.39
C PHE A 148 8.19 8.73 9.65
N ASP A 149 9.00 9.69 9.23
CA ASP A 149 8.67 11.12 9.37
C ASP A 149 7.78 11.50 8.18
N LEU A 150 6.47 11.61 8.42
CA LEU A 150 5.48 12.00 7.41
C LEU A 150 4.88 13.35 7.82
N ASP A 151 5.15 14.40 7.04
CA ASP A 151 4.67 15.75 7.32
C ASP A 151 3.28 16.01 6.73
N ALA A 152 2.88 15.25 5.70
CA ALA A 152 1.61 15.42 5.01
C ALA A 152 0.37 15.24 5.90
N GLU A 153 -0.58 16.16 5.75
CA GLU A 153 -1.88 16.11 6.43
C GLU A 153 -3.05 15.79 5.46
N THR A 154 -2.79 15.79 4.15
CA THR A 154 -3.79 15.49 3.12
C THR A 154 -3.38 14.29 2.28
N ALA A 155 -4.35 13.59 1.69
CA ALA A 155 -4.06 12.49 0.76
C ALA A 155 -3.17 12.94 -0.41
N ALA A 156 -3.41 14.15 -0.95
CA ALA A 156 -2.62 14.66 -2.07
C ALA A 156 -1.16 14.94 -1.68
N ASP A 157 -0.95 15.55 -0.51
CA ASP A 157 0.39 15.84 0.00
C ASP A 157 1.13 14.54 0.35
N ALA A 158 0.46 13.55 0.94
CA ALA A 158 1.07 12.27 1.30
C ALA A 158 1.50 11.47 0.06
N ALA A 159 0.66 11.42 -0.98
CA ALA A 159 1.04 10.81 -2.24
C ALA A 159 2.28 11.50 -2.85
N ARG A 160 2.34 12.84 -2.79
CA ARG A 160 3.48 13.60 -3.30
C ARG A 160 4.74 13.39 -2.47
N GLU A 161 4.64 13.46 -1.15
CA GLU A 161 5.76 13.29 -0.23
C GLU A 161 6.39 11.91 -0.38
N LEU A 162 5.58 10.84 -0.46
CA LEU A 162 6.09 9.50 -0.73
C LEU A 162 6.77 9.40 -2.10
N TYR A 163 6.17 10.01 -3.13
CA TYR A 163 6.78 10.04 -4.47
C TYR A 163 8.15 10.71 -4.47
N ASP A 164 8.27 11.86 -3.82
CA ASP A 164 9.49 12.67 -3.78
C ASP A 164 10.54 12.16 -2.76
N HIS A 165 10.19 11.18 -1.91
CA HIS A 165 11.12 10.57 -0.95
C HIS A 165 12.38 9.99 -1.64
N GLU A 166 13.53 10.06 -0.94
CA GLU A 166 14.87 9.74 -1.47
C GLU A 166 15.11 8.28 -1.93
N PHE A 167 14.14 7.40 -1.70
CA PHE A 167 14.22 6.03 -2.20
C PHE A 167 14.27 6.03 -3.74
N GLU A 168 15.03 5.12 -4.31
CA GLU A 168 15.29 5.11 -5.75
C GLU A 168 14.11 4.58 -6.56
N HIS A 169 14.09 4.93 -7.86
CA HIS A 169 13.18 4.37 -8.86
C HIS A 169 11.68 4.64 -8.62
N ALA A 170 11.33 5.88 -8.22
CA ALA A 170 9.94 6.32 -8.15
C ALA A 170 9.19 6.07 -9.47
N VAL A 171 7.94 5.60 -9.37
CA VAL A 171 7.04 5.38 -10.51
C VAL A 171 5.75 6.15 -10.32
N CYS A 172 5.03 5.86 -9.24
CA CYS A 172 3.79 6.53 -8.85
C CYS A 172 3.52 6.32 -7.36
N ALA A 173 2.65 7.13 -6.80
CA ALA A 173 2.20 7.04 -5.42
C ALA A 173 0.70 7.30 -5.29
N ALA A 174 0.10 6.76 -4.25
CA ALA A 174 -1.30 6.93 -3.88
C ALA A 174 -1.42 7.05 -2.37
N ALA A 175 -2.44 7.74 -1.91
CA ALA A 175 -2.70 7.90 -0.49
C ALA A 175 -4.18 8.14 -0.22
N ALA A 176 -4.53 8.01 1.05
CA ALA A 176 -5.84 8.30 1.58
C ALA A 176 -5.74 8.91 2.97
N THR A 177 -6.72 9.74 3.30
CA THR A 177 -6.98 10.20 4.66
C THR A 177 -8.36 9.74 5.09
N VAL A 178 -8.50 9.47 6.39
CA VAL A 178 -9.76 9.03 7.01
C VAL A 178 -10.05 9.95 8.18
N ASP A 179 -11.18 10.65 8.10
CA ASP A 179 -11.74 11.49 9.16
C ASP A 179 -13.27 11.26 9.25
N ASP A 180 -14.08 12.32 9.24
CA ASP A 180 -15.53 12.24 8.99
C ASP A 180 -15.86 11.59 7.62
N SER A 181 -14.91 11.58 6.69
CA SER A 181 -15.02 10.97 5.36
C SER A 181 -13.67 10.41 4.87
N VAL A 182 -13.72 9.62 3.81
CA VAL A 182 -12.51 9.18 3.12
C VAL A 182 -12.20 10.13 1.98
N GLU A 183 -10.96 10.62 1.94
CA GLU A 183 -10.40 11.28 0.77
C GLU A 183 -9.26 10.44 0.20
N THR A 184 -9.16 10.33 -1.13
CA THR A 184 -8.07 9.63 -1.81
C THR A 184 -7.40 10.52 -2.85
N ALA A 185 -6.11 10.31 -3.06
CA ALA A 185 -5.35 11.02 -4.08
C ALA A 185 -4.19 10.18 -4.60
N PHE A 186 -3.65 10.54 -5.76
CA PHE A 186 -2.49 9.89 -6.34
C PHE A 186 -1.61 10.88 -7.11
N TYR A 187 -0.35 10.50 -7.30
CA TYR A 187 0.64 11.26 -8.04
C TYR A 187 1.46 10.34 -8.96
N ASN A 188 1.46 10.66 -10.26
CA ASN A 188 2.11 9.86 -11.32
C ASN A 188 3.40 10.51 -11.87
N GLY A 189 3.95 11.53 -11.20
CA GLY A 189 5.25 12.11 -11.58
C GLY A 189 5.23 13.15 -12.70
N GLU A 190 4.06 13.70 -13.05
CA GLU A 190 3.89 14.80 -14.02
C GLU A 190 3.27 16.05 -13.39
#